data_AF-A0A1J5TTR6-F1
#
_entry.id   AF-A0A1J5TTR6-F1
#
_cell.length_a   1.000
_cell.length_b   1.000
_cell.length_c   1.000
_cell.angle_alpha   90.00
_cell.angle_beta   90.00
_cell.angle_gamma   90.00
#
_symmetry.space_group_name_H-M   'P 1'
#
loop_
_entity.id
_entity.type
_entity.pdbx_description
1 polymer ?
#
loop_
_entity_poly.entity_id
_entity_poly.type
_entity_poly.pdbx_seq_one_letter_code
_entity_poly.pdbx_strand_id
1 'polypeptide(L)'
;MGVDSMSNNPLTTSEPWNLVAEIYRTLKPGGSIAITSWAPVDQLPAMQTMFGALRAIKPDLPQPQRSVTTLENPERFKQEMEEAGFRNVEIRSVTKAFPVGTTAEFWESMVKGSAPIQMIKKGLDEELWRDKEKVALAWREETLPTLKGPLTSDAWLGVGVR
;
A
#
# COMPACT_ATOMS: atom_id res chain seq x y z
N MET A 1 31.89 11.08 -10.83
CA MET A 1 30.99 12.21 -10.50
C MET A 1 29.56 11.69 -10.46
N GLY A 2 28.97 11.70 -9.27
CA GLY A 2 27.53 11.87 -9.06
C GLY A 2 26.57 10.74 -9.41
N VAL A 3 26.66 9.60 -8.71
CA VAL A 3 25.50 8.73 -8.47
C VAL A 3 25.15 8.85 -6.99
N ASP A 4 24.20 9.73 -6.65
CA ASP A 4 23.58 9.75 -5.32
C ASP A 4 22.44 10.77 -5.30
N SER A 5 21.21 10.28 -5.10
CA SER A 5 20.11 10.92 -4.36
C SER A 5 18.76 10.42 -4.83
N MET A 6 18.39 9.17 -4.52
CA MET A 6 16.99 8.76 -4.33
C MET A 6 16.82 7.32 -3.78
N SER A 7 17.84 6.73 -3.13
CA SER A 7 17.74 5.39 -2.52
C SER A 7 17.53 5.40 -0.99
N ASN A 8 17.57 6.55 -0.32
CA ASN A 8 17.44 6.62 1.14
C ASN A 8 16.00 6.86 1.61
N ASN A 9 15.08 5.97 1.22
CA ASN A 9 13.89 5.75 2.05
C ASN A 9 14.20 4.60 3.02
N PRO A 10 14.43 4.88 4.33
CA PRO A 10 14.82 3.86 5.30
C PRO A 10 13.76 2.78 5.54
N LEU A 11 12.57 2.90 4.94
CA LEU A 11 11.52 1.89 4.99
C LEU A 11 11.68 0.77 3.94
N THR A 12 12.72 0.81 3.08
CA THR A 12 12.80 -0.09 1.90
C THR A 12 14.14 -0.80 1.63
N THR A 13 15.18 -0.69 2.48
CA THR A 13 16.49 -1.32 2.19
C THR A 13 16.98 -2.32 3.25
N SER A 14 16.82 -3.61 2.93
CA SER A 14 17.77 -4.75 3.02
C SER A 14 18.62 -5.05 4.27
N GLU A 15 18.51 -4.35 5.39
CA GLU A 15 19.04 -4.84 6.67
C GLU A 15 17.91 -5.53 7.48
N PRO A 16 18.15 -6.61 8.25
CA PRO A 16 17.13 -7.27 9.06
C PRO A 16 16.77 -6.42 10.30
N TRP A 17 16.32 -5.19 10.07
CA TRP A 17 15.72 -4.37 11.11
C TRP A 17 14.34 -4.94 11.42
N ASN A 18 14.23 -5.63 12.55
CA ASN A 18 12.92 -5.86 13.15
C ASN A 18 12.43 -4.51 13.71
N LEU A 19 11.74 -3.75 12.86
CA LEU A 19 11.20 -2.44 13.18
C LEU A 19 10.31 -2.48 14.43
N VAL A 20 9.60 -3.59 14.65
CA VAL A 20 8.75 -3.80 15.82
C VAL A 20 9.59 -3.95 17.11
N ALA A 21 10.73 -4.63 17.05
CA ALA A 21 11.66 -4.76 18.17
C ALA A 21 12.30 -3.41 18.55
N GLU A 22 12.61 -2.56 17.56
CA GLU A 22 13.18 -1.23 17.83
C GLU A 22 12.15 -0.29 18.47
N ILE A 23 10.88 -0.37 18.04
CA ILE A 23 9.78 0.34 18.72
C ILE A 23 9.64 -0.14 20.16
N TYR A 24 9.68 -1.46 20.41
CA TYR A 24 9.64 -2.00 21.77
C TYR A 24 10.78 -1.45 22.64
N ARG A 25 12.01 -1.43 22.11
CA ARG A 25 13.19 -0.91 22.83
C ARG A 25 13.02 0.54 23.29
N THR A 26 12.40 1.38 22.46
CA THR A 26 12.25 2.84 22.70
C THR A 26 11.05 3.22 23.58
N LEU A 27 10.03 2.35 23.69
CA LEU A 27 8.83 2.63 24.46
C LEU A 27 9.09 2.59 25.98
N LYS A 28 8.45 3.41 26.81
CA LYS A 28 8.60 3.27 28.27
C LYS A 28 7.98 1.95 28.76
N PRO A 29 8.44 1.33 29.86
CA PRO A 29 7.74 0.20 30.47
C PRO A 29 6.26 0.53 30.75
N GLY A 30 5.35 -0.36 30.37
CA GLY A 30 3.90 -0.12 30.45
C GLY A 30 3.31 0.79 29.36
N GLY A 31 4.14 1.30 28.43
CA GLY A 31 3.66 2.09 27.30
C GLY A 31 2.90 1.24 26.28
N SER A 32 1.93 1.85 25.59
CA SER A 32 1.13 1.19 24.55
C SER A 32 1.58 1.60 23.15
N ILE A 33 1.39 0.71 22.17
CA ILE A 33 1.67 0.94 20.76
C ILE A 33 0.44 0.66 19.89
N ALA A 34 0.35 1.36 18.77
CA ALA A 34 -0.56 1.07 17.66
C ALA A 34 0.23 1.10 16.35
N ILE A 35 0.18 0.01 15.58
CA ILE A 35 0.84 -0.13 14.27
C ILE A 35 -0.23 -0.44 13.24
N THR A 36 -0.19 0.20 12.08
CA THR A 36 -1.10 -0.07 10.96
C THR A 36 -0.35 -0.66 9.79
N SER A 37 -0.93 -1.68 9.15
CA SER A 37 -0.46 -2.27 7.89
C SER A 37 -1.64 -2.45 6.93
N TRP A 38 -1.39 -2.44 5.62
CA TRP A 38 -2.44 -2.71 4.64
C TRP A 38 -2.78 -4.20 4.58
N ALA A 39 -4.04 -4.54 4.34
CA ALA A 39 -4.42 -5.90 3.97
C ALA A 39 -3.90 -6.25 2.56
N PRO A 40 -3.83 -7.55 2.20
CA PRO A 40 -3.29 -7.96 0.91
C PRO A 40 -3.99 -7.27 -0.27
N VAL A 41 -3.19 -6.77 -1.21
CA VAL A 41 -3.63 -5.97 -2.36
C VAL A 41 -4.75 -6.60 -3.18
N ASP A 42 -4.80 -7.92 -3.25
CA ASP A 42 -5.79 -8.66 -4.02
C ASP A 42 -7.15 -8.81 -3.30
N GLN A 43 -7.26 -8.35 -2.06
CA GLN A 43 -8.54 -8.20 -1.35
C GLN A 43 -9.09 -6.77 -1.46
N LEU A 44 -8.37 -5.86 -2.13
CA LEU A 44 -8.70 -4.45 -2.19
C LEU A 44 -9.17 -4.09 -3.62
N PRO A 45 -10.48 -3.94 -3.88
CA PRO A 45 -10.99 -3.56 -5.20
C PRO A 45 -10.36 -2.28 -5.74
N ALA A 46 -10.05 -1.33 -4.85
CA ALA A 46 -9.34 -0.09 -5.17
C ALA A 46 -7.96 -0.35 -5.80
N MET A 47 -7.19 -1.26 -5.19
CA MET A 47 -5.84 -1.58 -5.64
C MET A 47 -5.86 -2.48 -6.87
N GLN A 48 -6.80 -3.42 -6.97
CA GLN A 48 -7.00 -4.19 -8.21
C GLN A 48 -7.27 -3.27 -9.40
N THR A 49 -8.13 -2.25 -9.21
CA THR A 49 -8.41 -1.26 -10.26
C THR A 49 -7.17 -0.43 -10.60
N MET A 50 -6.34 -0.10 -9.61
CA MET A 50 -5.07 0.59 -9.82
C MET A 50 -4.09 -0.26 -10.66
N PHE A 51 -3.87 -1.52 -10.28
CA PHE A 51 -2.95 -2.40 -10.99
C PHE A 51 -3.46 -2.76 -12.40
N GLY A 52 -4.77 -2.89 -12.59
CA GLY A 52 -5.36 -3.09 -13.91
C GLY A 52 -5.11 -1.90 -14.84
N ALA A 53 -5.37 -0.68 -14.38
CA ALA A 53 -5.11 0.53 -15.14
C ALA A 53 -3.61 0.73 -15.46
N LEU A 54 -2.73 0.39 -14.51
CA LEU A 54 -1.28 0.43 -14.74
C LEU A 54 -0.82 -0.60 -15.76
N ARG A 55 -1.39 -1.82 -15.76
CA ARG A 55 -1.07 -2.84 -16.77
C ARG A 55 -1.56 -2.48 -18.16
N ALA A 56 -2.69 -1.76 -18.27
CA ALA A 56 -3.14 -1.23 -19.55
C ALA A 56 -2.11 -0.27 -20.17
N ILE A 57 -1.34 0.43 -19.33
CA ILE A 57 -0.30 1.37 -19.74
C ILE A 57 1.09 0.70 -19.89
N LYS A 58 1.36 -0.31 -19.06
CA LYS A 58 2.64 -1.00 -18.93
C LYS A 58 2.42 -2.50 -18.64
N PRO A 59 2.21 -3.33 -19.68
CA PRO A 59 1.81 -4.73 -19.55
C PRO A 59 2.83 -5.64 -18.84
N ASP A 60 4.10 -5.24 -18.81
CA ASP A 60 5.23 -5.94 -18.17
C ASP A 60 5.29 -5.76 -16.65
N LEU A 61 4.37 -4.99 -16.04
CA LEU A 61 4.34 -4.83 -14.59
C LEU A 61 4.04 -6.16 -13.87
N PRO A 62 4.88 -6.56 -12.90
CA PRO A 62 4.66 -7.78 -12.15
C PRO A 62 3.36 -7.70 -11.33
N GLN A 63 2.71 -8.85 -11.15
CA GLN A 63 1.51 -8.91 -10.32
C GLN A 63 1.86 -8.60 -8.87
N PRO A 64 1.03 -7.84 -8.13
CA PRO A 64 1.19 -7.75 -6.69
C PRO A 64 1.04 -9.15 -6.09
N GLN A 65 2.10 -9.64 -5.49
CA GLN A 65 2.10 -10.94 -4.83
C GLN A 65 1.65 -10.74 -3.38
N ARG A 66 0.76 -11.63 -2.90
CA ARG A 66 0.50 -11.72 -1.46
C ARG A 66 1.79 -12.05 -0.76
N SER A 67 2.23 -11.18 0.13
CA SER A 67 3.39 -11.47 0.95
C SER A 67 2.94 -12.11 2.27
N VAL A 68 3.22 -13.41 2.42
CA VAL A 68 2.95 -14.15 3.67
C VAL A 68 3.99 -13.87 4.76
N THR A 69 5.06 -13.16 4.42
CA THR A 69 6.20 -12.86 5.30
C THR A 69 6.20 -11.43 5.81
N THR A 70 5.20 -10.62 5.46
CA THR A 70 5.09 -9.22 5.88
C THR A 70 3.83 -8.99 6.71
N LEU A 71 3.70 -7.79 7.28
CA LEU A 71 2.56 -7.36 8.09
C LEU A 71 1.22 -7.30 7.33
N GLU A 72 1.17 -7.69 6.05
CA GLU A 72 -0.08 -7.87 5.30
C GLU A 72 -0.85 -9.11 5.77
N ASN A 73 -0.14 -10.08 6.36
CA ASN A 73 -0.73 -11.24 6.99
C ASN A 73 -0.97 -10.95 8.50
N PRO A 74 -2.22 -11.01 8.98
CA PRO A 74 -2.54 -10.65 10.37
C PRO A 74 -1.94 -11.61 11.40
N GLU A 75 -1.80 -12.90 11.09
CA GLU A 75 -1.13 -13.87 11.97
C GLU A 75 0.37 -13.56 12.10
N ARG A 76 1.03 -13.25 10.98
CA ARG A 76 2.44 -12.83 10.96
C ARG A 76 2.65 -11.52 11.70
N PHE A 77 1.75 -10.55 11.51
CA PHE A 77 1.80 -9.28 12.21
C PHE A 77 1.69 -9.49 13.73
N LYS A 78 0.74 -10.31 14.18
CA LYS A 78 0.62 -10.67 15.59
C LYS A 78 1.91 -11.31 16.11
N GLN A 79 2.44 -12.28 15.38
CA GLN A 79 3.66 -13.00 15.76
C GLN A 79 4.86 -12.04 15.89
N GLU A 80 5.06 -11.11 14.96
CA GLU A 80 6.17 -10.14 15.05
C GLU A 80 6.06 -9.22 16.26
N MET A 81 4.83 -8.81 16.64
CA MET A 81 4.60 -8.02 17.87
C MET A 81 4.89 -8.83 19.13
N GLU A 82 4.49 -10.09 19.19
CA GLU A 82 4.75 -10.98 20.32
C GLU A 82 6.25 -11.30 20.45
N GLU A 83 6.94 -11.59 19.34
CA GLU A 83 8.39 -11.84 19.30
C GLU A 83 9.21 -10.62 19.72
N ALA A 84 8.72 -9.40 19.44
CA ALA A 84 9.33 -8.16 19.91
C ALA A 84 9.16 -7.92 21.43
N GLY A 85 8.27 -8.66 22.09
CA GLY A 85 8.04 -8.61 23.54
C GLY A 85 6.77 -7.87 23.96
N PHE A 86 5.92 -7.43 23.02
CA PHE A 86 4.65 -6.81 23.37
C PHE A 86 3.69 -7.83 23.99
N ARG A 87 2.92 -7.38 24.99
CA ARG A 87 1.84 -8.14 25.64
C ARG A 87 0.48 -7.57 25.25
N ASN A 88 -0.58 -8.36 25.46
CA ASN A 88 -1.96 -8.02 25.11
C ASN A 88 -2.10 -7.61 23.64
N VAL A 89 -1.46 -8.38 22.75
CA VAL A 89 -1.46 -8.09 21.32
C VAL A 89 -2.81 -8.43 20.70
N GLU A 90 -3.40 -7.45 20.03
CA GLU A 90 -4.62 -7.63 19.24
C GLU A 90 -4.43 -7.06 17.84
N ILE A 91 -4.83 -7.83 16.81
CA ILE A 91 -4.90 -7.36 15.43
C ILE A 91 -6.37 -7.22 15.05
N ARG A 92 -6.77 -6.03 14.60
CA ARG A 92 -8.14 -5.71 14.20
C ARG A 92 -8.18 -5.31 12.73
N SER A 93 -9.19 -5.76 12.00
CA SER A 93 -9.48 -5.20 10.67
C SER A 93 -10.16 -3.84 10.82
N VAL A 94 -9.65 -2.85 10.10
CA VAL A 94 -10.26 -1.54 9.96
C VAL A 94 -10.54 -1.32 8.47
N THR A 95 -11.80 -1.46 8.10
CA THR A 95 -12.28 -1.16 6.75
C THR A 95 -12.60 0.32 6.65
N LYS A 96 -11.96 1.02 5.72
CA LYS A 96 -12.41 2.35 5.30
C LYS A 96 -12.97 2.30 3.88
N ALA A 97 -14.18 2.80 3.73
CA ALA A 97 -14.74 3.12 2.43
C ALA A 97 -14.14 4.44 1.95
N PHE A 98 -13.63 4.45 0.72
CA PHE A 98 -13.26 5.69 0.05
C PHE A 98 -14.50 6.20 -0.68
N PRO A 99 -15.00 7.42 -0.39
CA PRO A 99 -16.00 8.04 -1.23
C PRO A 99 -15.35 8.27 -2.59
N VAL A 100 -15.68 7.40 -3.54
CA VAL A 100 -15.36 7.59 -4.95
C VAL A 100 -16.31 8.65 -5.46
N GLY A 101 -15.77 9.85 -5.73
CA GLY A 101 -16.46 10.84 -6.55
C GLY A 101 -16.51 10.37 -8.00
N THR A 102 -15.87 11.10 -8.89
CA THR A 102 -15.72 10.69 -10.29
C THR A 102 -14.52 9.75 -10.50
N THR A 103 -14.55 8.99 -11.60
CA THR A 103 -13.42 8.14 -12.04
C THR A 103 -12.11 8.92 -12.19
N ALA A 104 -12.20 10.17 -12.66
CA ALA A 104 -11.07 11.06 -12.85
C ALA A 104 -10.47 11.54 -11.52
N GLU A 105 -11.29 11.95 -10.55
CA GLU A 105 -10.83 12.38 -9.22
C GLU A 105 -10.14 11.24 -8.46
N PHE A 106 -10.65 10.02 -8.62
CA PHE A 106 -10.02 8.85 -8.02
C PHE A 106 -8.67 8.53 -8.69
N TRP A 107 -8.61 8.60 -10.03
CA TRP A 107 -7.35 8.44 -10.77
C TRP A 107 -6.30 9.48 -10.36
N GLU A 108 -6.70 10.74 -10.28
CA GLU A 108 -5.80 11.82 -9.87
C GLU A 108 -5.29 11.61 -8.44
N SER A 109 -6.17 11.24 -7.52
CA SER A 109 -5.82 10.95 -6.12
C SER A 109 -4.83 9.78 -6.01
N MET A 110 -5.01 8.72 -6.81
CA MET A 110 -4.08 7.60 -6.87
C MET A 110 -2.73 8.00 -7.46
N VAL A 111 -2.73 8.73 -8.59
CA VAL A 111 -1.51 9.20 -9.24
C VAL A 111 -0.72 10.06 -8.25
N LYS A 112 -1.37 10.99 -7.55
CA LYS A 112 -0.73 11.83 -6.51
C LYS A 112 -0.24 11.04 -5.30
N GLY A 113 -1.01 10.05 -4.85
CA GLY A 113 -0.72 9.26 -3.64
C GLY A 113 0.31 8.13 -3.83
N SER A 114 0.67 7.78 -5.06
CA SER A 114 1.53 6.63 -5.35
C SER A 114 2.87 7.06 -5.93
N ALA A 115 3.94 6.94 -5.12
CA ALA A 115 5.30 7.24 -5.54
C ALA A 115 5.75 6.46 -6.80
N PRO A 116 5.45 5.15 -6.95
CA PRO A 116 5.75 4.43 -8.19
C PRO A 116 5.08 5.03 -9.44
N ILE A 117 3.82 5.49 -9.33
CA ILE A 117 3.09 6.08 -10.46
C ILE A 117 3.67 7.45 -10.81
N GLN A 118 4.03 8.26 -9.82
CA GLN A 118 4.73 9.53 -10.02
C GLN A 118 6.07 9.33 -10.73
N MET A 119 6.82 8.27 -10.41
CA MET A 119 8.08 7.95 -11.09
C MET A 119 7.86 7.55 -12.55
N ILE A 120 6.83 6.75 -12.85
CA ILE A 120 6.45 6.42 -14.23
C ILE A 120 6.10 7.69 -15.01
N LYS A 121 5.28 8.57 -14.41
CA LYS A 121 4.88 9.85 -15.02
C LYS A 121 6.10 10.73 -15.35
N LYS A 122 7.07 10.81 -14.44
CA LYS A 122 8.31 11.57 -14.66
C LYS A 122 9.22 10.98 -15.76
N GLY A 123 9.11 9.69 -16.01
CA GLY A 123 9.90 8.98 -17.03
C GLY A 123 9.27 9.00 -18.43
N LEU A 124 8.09 9.60 -18.59
CA LEU A 124 7.38 9.71 -19.87
C LEU A 124 7.29 11.18 -20.26
N ASP A 125 7.28 11.47 -21.55
CA ASP A 125 6.90 12.79 -22.03
C ASP A 125 5.41 13.07 -21.75
N GLU A 126 5.04 14.36 -21.76
CA GLU A 126 3.71 14.80 -21.32
C GLU A 126 2.59 14.36 -22.29
N GLU A 127 2.92 14.20 -23.58
CA GLU A 127 1.99 13.74 -24.61
C GLU A 127 1.70 12.25 -24.47
N LEU A 128 2.74 11.43 -24.32
CA LEU A 128 2.66 10.00 -24.07
C LEU A 128 1.99 9.70 -22.73
N TRP A 129 2.22 10.51 -21.69
CA TRP A 129 1.48 10.41 -20.44
C TRP A 129 -0.02 10.65 -20.65
N ARG A 130 -0.41 11.70 -21.39
CA ARG A 130 -1.82 12.01 -21.65
C ARG A 130 -2.52 10.90 -22.44
N ASP A 131 -1.84 10.29 -23.40
CA ASP A 131 -2.42 9.19 -24.16
C ASP A 131 -2.56 7.92 -23.31
N LYS A 132 -1.58 7.63 -22.47
CA LYS A 132 -1.65 6.52 -21.50
C LYS A 132 -2.74 6.77 -20.45
N GLU A 133 -2.90 8.01 -20.01
CA GLU A 133 -3.96 8.41 -19.06
C GLU A 133 -5.36 8.21 -19.65
N LYS A 134 -5.58 8.53 -20.93
CA LYS A 134 -6.86 8.23 -21.61
C LYS A 134 -7.15 6.72 -21.60
N VAL A 135 -6.15 5.89 -21.86
CA VAL A 135 -6.30 4.42 -21.85
C VAL A 135 -6.65 3.90 -20.45
N ALA A 136 -5.99 4.40 -19.41
CA ALA A 136 -6.29 4.04 -18.02
C ALA A 136 -7.70 4.47 -17.58
N LEU A 137 -8.13 5.67 -17.99
CA LEU A 137 -9.47 6.17 -17.70
C LEU A 137 -10.54 5.35 -18.43
N ALA A 138 -10.36 5.04 -19.72
CA ALA A 138 -11.31 4.24 -20.50
C ALA A 138 -11.47 2.82 -19.95
N TRP A 139 -10.36 2.13 -19.64
CA TRP A 139 -10.40 0.81 -19.00
C TRP A 139 -11.18 0.84 -17.68
N ARG A 140 -11.02 1.93 -16.93
CA ARG A 140 -11.63 2.12 -15.62
C ARG A 140 -13.12 2.45 -15.72
N GLU A 141 -13.56 3.24 -16.69
CA GLU A 141 -14.98 3.48 -16.97
C GLU A 141 -15.73 2.20 -17.36
N GLU A 142 -15.07 1.30 -18.10
CA GLU A 142 -15.64 -0.01 -18.46
C GLU A 142 -15.66 -0.99 -17.27
N THR A 143 -14.63 -0.95 -16.41
CA THR A 143 -14.46 -1.93 -15.33
C THR A 143 -15.17 -1.53 -14.02
N LEU A 144 -15.23 -0.23 -13.68
CA LEU A 144 -15.81 0.25 -12.43
C LEU A 144 -17.30 -0.17 -12.23
N PRO A 145 -18.18 -0.10 -13.24
CA PRO A 145 -19.57 -0.57 -13.10
C PRO A 145 -19.71 -2.05 -12.77
N THR A 146 -18.68 -2.86 -13.06
CA THR A 146 -18.65 -4.30 -12.78
C THR A 146 -18.20 -4.63 -11.35
N LEU A 147 -17.60 -3.66 -10.65
CA LEU A 147 -17.20 -3.82 -9.25
C LEU A 147 -18.42 -3.67 -8.34
N LYS A 148 -18.77 -4.74 -7.64
CA LYS A 148 -19.88 -4.76 -6.68
C LYS A 148 -19.43 -4.10 -5.36
N GLY A 149 -19.84 -2.86 -5.12
CA GLY A 149 -19.73 -2.18 -3.82
C GLY A 149 -18.74 -1.01 -3.76
N PRO A 150 -18.69 -0.27 -2.63
CA PRO A 150 -17.76 0.84 -2.45
C PRO A 150 -16.31 0.35 -2.55
N LEU A 151 -15.42 1.18 -3.08
CA LEU A 151 -13.98 0.90 -3.04
C LEU A 151 -13.52 0.97 -1.57
N THR A 152 -13.38 -0.19 -0.94
CA THR A 152 -12.85 -0.33 0.41
C THR A 152 -11.36 -0.62 0.38
N SER A 153 -10.64 -0.11 1.37
CA SER A 153 -9.33 -0.65 1.74
C SER A 153 -9.40 -1.14 3.17
N ASP A 154 -9.06 -2.41 3.36
CA ASP A 154 -8.88 -3.01 4.67
C ASP A 154 -7.44 -2.76 5.12
N ALA A 155 -7.30 -2.31 6.36
CA ALA A 155 -6.02 -2.18 7.05
C ALA A 155 -6.07 -2.98 8.34
N TRP A 156 -4.95 -3.61 8.68
CA TRP A 156 -4.73 -4.22 9.98
C TRP A 156 -4.25 -3.16 10.97
N LEU A 157 -4.91 -3.07 12.12
CA LEU A 157 -4.48 -2.29 13.27
C LEU A 157 -4.01 -3.25 14.36
N GLY A 158 -2.70 -3.30 14.60
CA GLY A 158 -2.08 -4.03 15.69
C GLY A 158 -1.88 -3.13 16.91
N VAL A 159 -2.37 -3.56 18.07
CA VAL A 159 -2.16 -2.85 19.34
C VAL A 159 -1.50 -3.76 20.36
N GLY A 160 -0.68 -3.20 21.26
CA GLY A 160 0.01 -3.95 22.30
C GLY A 160 0.64 -3.06 23.37
N VAL A 161 1.20 -3.67 24.42
CA VAL A 161 1.81 -2.97 25.58
C VAL A 161 3.19 -3.54 25.88
N ARG A 162 4.16 -2.66 26.21
CA ARG A 162 5.49 -3.07 26.69
C ARG A 162 5.48 -3.56 28.13
#